data_AF-A0A4P6TIM3-F1
#
_entry.id   AF-A0A4P6TIM3-F1
#
_cell.length_a   1.000
_cell.length_b   1.000
_cell.length_c   1.000
_cell.angle_alpha   90.00
_cell.angle_beta   90.00
_cell.angle_gamma   90.00
#
_symmetry.space_group_name_H-M   'P 1'
#
loop_
_entity.id
_entity.type
_entity.pdbx_description
1 polymer ?
#
loop_
_entity_poly.entity_id
_entity_poly.type
_entity_poly.pdbx_seq_one_letter_code
_entity_poly.pdbx_strand_id
1 'polypeptide(L)'
;MEIAKLVLEYLKVILATPVAAGTTAITFFVLFKDDIKSLLKRVAKVRLPGGGEFSTTQIERDNEALQPKGEQPPTTPPAPPSLPDNLTLTPEQQKVVDDAFAAERGRAELWEYRYLNYFLAHSTQRVLDWLNTLPARTTTSMFDAYWLPVIPSTEERRTIINALQAHSLITLNTGLIEVTPKGKEYLQWRGPLPNAT
;
A
#
# COMPACT_ATOMS: atom_id res chain seq x y z
N MET A 1 -59.21 11.91 -37.07
CA MET A 1 -59.23 12.22 -35.62
C MET A 1 -58.98 10.99 -34.74
N GLU A 2 -59.30 9.77 -35.18
CA GLU A 2 -59.11 8.55 -34.37
C GLU A 2 -57.64 8.13 -34.20
N ILE A 3 -56.82 8.27 -35.23
CA ILE A 3 -55.39 7.94 -35.18
C ILE A 3 -54.65 8.76 -34.12
N ALA A 4 -54.98 10.05 -34.00
CA ALA A 4 -54.36 10.93 -33.00
C ALA A 4 -54.74 10.52 -31.56
N LYS A 5 -55.97 10.02 -31.35
CA LYS A 5 -56.40 9.48 -30.04
C LYS A 5 -55.67 8.18 -29.71
N LEU A 6 -55.51 7.30 -30.70
CA LEU A 6 -54.80 6.03 -30.55
C LEU A 6 -53.33 6.26 -30.16
N VAL A 7 -52.63 7.17 -30.85
CA VAL A 7 -51.24 7.54 -30.54
C VAL A 7 -51.13 8.14 -29.13
N LEU A 8 -52.09 8.97 -28.74
CA LEU A 8 -52.11 9.57 -27.41
C LEU A 8 -52.34 8.53 -26.30
N GLU A 9 -53.16 7.50 -26.55
CA GLU A 9 -53.35 6.38 -25.62
C GLU A 9 -52.08 5.55 -25.45
N TYR A 10 -51.39 5.20 -26.54
CA TYR A 10 -50.11 4.50 -26.44
C TYR A 10 -49.04 5.34 -25.73
N LEU A 11 -48.98 6.65 -26.00
CA LEU A 11 -48.05 7.55 -25.33
C LEU A 11 -48.31 7.62 -23.82
N LYS A 12 -49.59 7.64 -23.40
CA LYS A 12 -49.97 7.60 -21.98
C LYS A 12 -49.58 6.29 -21.31
N VAL A 13 -49.66 5.16 -22.01
CA VAL A 13 -49.24 3.86 -21.47
C VAL A 13 -47.72 3.80 -21.32
N ILE A 14 -46.96 4.31 -22.30
CA ILE A 14 -45.49 4.33 -22.25
C ILE A 14 -44.98 5.31 -21.17
N LEU A 15 -45.62 6.47 -21.03
CA LEU A 15 -45.32 7.44 -19.97
C LEU A 15 -45.98 7.12 -18.62
N ALA A 16 -46.79 6.06 -18.53
CA ALA A 16 -47.39 5.66 -17.27
C ALA A 16 -46.27 5.35 -16.28
N THR A 17 -46.41 5.88 -15.06
CA THR A 17 -45.46 5.71 -13.96
C THR A 17 -44.92 4.28 -13.79
N PRO A 18 -45.74 3.20 -13.84
CA PRO A 18 -45.20 1.84 -13.72
C PRO A 18 -44.31 1.41 -14.89
N VAL A 19 -44.62 1.84 -16.12
CA VAL A 19 -43.83 1.49 -17.32
C VAL A 19 -42.51 2.26 -17.34
N ALA A 20 -42.55 3.55 -17.02
CA ALA A 20 -41.36 4.38 -16.88
C ALA A 20 -40.45 3.89 -15.73
N ALA A 21 -41.02 3.56 -14.57
CA ALA A 21 -40.28 3.02 -13.44
C ALA A 21 -39.66 1.66 -13.76
N GLY A 22 -40.40 0.76 -14.41
CA GLY A 22 -39.89 -0.55 -14.83
C GLY A 22 -38.73 -0.42 -15.83
N THR A 23 -38.86 0.44 -16.83
CA THR A 23 -37.80 0.70 -17.82
C THR A 23 -36.55 1.28 -17.16
N THR A 24 -36.73 2.21 -16.22
CA THR A 24 -35.63 2.82 -15.46
C THR A 24 -34.93 1.78 -14.58
N ALA A 25 -35.68 0.94 -13.87
CA ALA A 25 -35.12 -0.12 -13.03
C ALA A 25 -34.33 -1.14 -13.86
N ILE A 26 -34.86 -1.59 -14.99
CA ILE A 26 -34.15 -2.51 -15.90
C ILE A 26 -32.85 -1.87 -16.40
N THR A 27 -32.91 -0.61 -16.84
CA THR A 27 -31.73 0.12 -17.32
C THR A 27 -30.67 0.25 -16.23
N PHE A 28 -31.08 0.56 -15.00
CA PHE A 28 -30.22 0.60 -13.83
C PHE A 28 -29.57 -0.77 -13.55
N PHE A 29 -30.34 -1.86 -13.56
CA PHE A 29 -29.77 -3.21 -13.35
C PHE A 29 -28.79 -3.62 -14.44
N VAL A 30 -28.99 -3.20 -15.69
CA VAL A 30 -28.06 -3.48 -16.79
C VAL A 30 -26.76 -2.68 -16.63
N LEU A 31 -26.84 -1.38 -16.36
CA LEU A 31 -25.66 -0.52 -16.20
C LEU A 31 -24.84 -0.88 -14.96
N PHE A 32 -25.50 -1.21 -13.85
CA PHE A 32 -24.85 -1.51 -12.57
C PHE A 32 -24.71 -3.01 -12.30
N LYS A 33 -24.86 -3.87 -13.31
CA LYS A 33 -24.81 -5.33 -13.16
C LYS A 33 -23.51 -5.80 -12.50
N ASP A 34 -22.38 -5.24 -12.91
CA ASP A 34 -21.07 -5.66 -12.41
C ASP A 34 -20.81 -5.18 -10.98
N ASP A 35 -21.26 -3.98 -10.63
CA ASP A 35 -21.19 -3.44 -9.27
C ASP A 35 -22.12 -4.20 -8.31
N ILE A 36 -23.36 -4.47 -8.74
CA ILE A 36 -24.31 -5.30 -7.96
C ILE A 36 -23.75 -6.70 -7.76
N LYS A 37 -23.13 -7.30 -8.78
CA LYS A 37 -22.48 -8.61 -8.68
C LYS A 37 -21.28 -8.60 -7.71
N SER A 38 -20.52 -7.50 -7.70
CA SER A 38 -19.41 -7.28 -6.75
C SER A 38 -19.92 -7.15 -5.32
N LEU A 39 -21.00 -6.38 -5.11
CA LEU A 39 -21.64 -6.19 -3.81
C LEU A 39 -22.30 -7.48 -3.30
N LEU A 40 -23.01 -8.22 -4.15
CA LEU A 40 -23.63 -9.51 -3.77
C LEU A 40 -22.57 -10.51 -3.30
N LYS A 41 -21.41 -10.56 -3.97
CA LYS A 41 -20.28 -11.40 -3.55
C LYS A 41 -19.72 -11.01 -2.19
N ARG A 42 -19.77 -9.72 -1.83
CA ARG A 42 -19.32 -9.23 -0.51
C ARG A 42 -20.37 -9.46 0.58
N VAL A 43 -21.66 -9.32 0.27
CA VAL A 43 -22.77 -9.46 1.23
C VAL A 43 -23.16 -10.93 1.48
N ALA A 44 -22.86 -11.85 0.56
CA ALA A 44 -22.97 -13.29 0.81
C ALA A 44 -22.08 -13.80 1.95
N LYS A 45 -21.24 -12.92 2.54
CA LYS A 45 -20.40 -13.19 3.71
C LYS A 45 -20.86 -12.43 4.96
N VAL A 46 -22.17 -12.24 5.13
CA VAL A 46 -22.75 -11.74 6.40
C VAL A 46 -23.21 -12.93 7.25
N ARG A 47 -22.65 -12.95 8.46
CA ARG A 47 -22.72 -13.96 9.52
C ARG A 47 -24.12 -14.58 9.74
N LEU A 48 -24.18 -15.90 9.79
CA LEU A 48 -25.22 -16.64 10.54
C LEU A 48 -24.84 -16.61 12.04
N PRO A 49 -25.79 -16.32 12.96
CA PRO A 49 -25.54 -16.35 14.39
C PRO A 49 -25.49 -17.81 14.84
N GLY A 50 -24.29 -18.40 14.88
CA GLY A 50 -24.15 -19.82 15.22
C GLY A 50 -22.74 -20.42 15.23
N GLY A 51 -21.66 -19.62 15.20
CA GLY A 51 -20.32 -20.10 15.58
C GLY A 51 -19.60 -21.06 14.61
N GLY A 52 -19.94 -21.07 13.33
CA GLY A 52 -19.16 -21.81 12.32
C GLY A 52 -18.12 -20.92 11.64
N GLU A 53 -16.84 -21.13 11.93
CA GLU A 53 -15.72 -20.50 11.20
C GLU A 53 -15.31 -21.38 10.02
N PHE A 54 -15.37 -20.82 8.80
CA PHE A 54 -14.63 -21.33 7.66
C PHE A 54 -13.77 -20.19 7.08
N SER A 55 -12.48 -20.19 7.44
CA SER A 55 -11.36 -19.64 6.66
C SER A 55 -11.24 -20.48 5.39
N THR A 56 -11.10 -20.00 4.15
CA THR A 56 -10.17 -19.07 3.47
C THR A 56 -10.59 -19.17 1.97
N THR A 57 -10.50 -18.18 1.07
CA THR A 57 -9.33 -17.89 0.21
C THR A 57 -9.62 -16.63 -0.61
N GLN A 58 -9.46 -15.46 -0.02
CA GLN A 58 -9.36 -14.23 -0.83
C GLN A 58 -8.38 -13.20 -0.24
N ILE A 59 -8.01 -13.34 1.03
CA ILE A 59 -6.85 -12.67 1.60
C ILE A 59 -5.55 -13.17 0.95
N GLU A 60 -5.53 -14.41 0.43
CA GLU A 60 -4.36 -14.97 -0.27
C GLU A 60 -4.15 -14.39 -1.67
N ARG A 61 -5.22 -14.05 -2.41
CA ARG A 61 -5.08 -13.41 -3.74
C ARG A 61 -4.71 -11.94 -3.66
N ASP A 62 -5.14 -11.24 -2.61
CA ASP A 62 -4.64 -9.89 -2.38
C ASP A 62 -3.18 -9.92 -1.90
N ASN A 63 -2.73 -10.97 -1.20
CA ASN A 63 -1.29 -11.19 -0.93
C ASN A 63 -0.47 -11.60 -2.17
N GLU A 64 -1.02 -12.35 -3.11
CA GLU A 64 -0.34 -12.67 -4.38
C GLU A 64 -0.25 -11.44 -5.31
N ALA A 65 -1.25 -10.57 -5.31
CA ALA A 65 -1.20 -9.29 -6.03
C ALA A 65 -0.36 -8.20 -5.31
N LEU A 66 0.12 -8.50 -4.10
CA LEU A 66 1.04 -7.67 -3.31
C LEU A 66 2.51 -8.09 -3.48
N GLN A 67 2.83 -9.10 -4.30
CA GLN A 67 4.21 -9.37 -4.68
C GLN A 67 4.60 -8.47 -5.86
N PRO A 68 5.47 -7.46 -5.69
CA PRO A 68 6.17 -6.91 -6.84
C PRO A 68 6.91 -8.07 -7.50
N LYS A 69 6.75 -8.20 -8.83
CA LYS A 69 7.56 -9.07 -9.67
C LYS A 69 8.97 -8.47 -9.83
N GLY A 70 9.62 -8.23 -8.70
CA GLY A 70 10.97 -7.74 -8.55
C GLY A 70 11.44 -8.28 -7.21
N GLU A 71 12.61 -8.92 -7.20
CA GLU A 71 13.23 -9.51 -6.02
C GLU A 71 13.01 -8.59 -4.81
N GLN A 72 12.23 -9.07 -3.83
CA GLN A 72 12.24 -8.47 -2.50
C GLN A 72 13.70 -8.46 -2.05
N PRO A 73 14.31 -7.30 -1.74
CA PRO A 73 15.64 -7.29 -1.17
C PRO A 73 15.61 -8.17 0.10
N PRO A 74 16.61 -9.04 0.29
CA PRO A 74 16.61 -10.00 1.38
C PRO A 74 16.38 -9.28 2.71
N THR A 75 15.41 -9.78 3.48
CA THR A 75 14.99 -9.25 4.80
C THR A 75 16.06 -9.48 5.88
N THR A 76 17.18 -10.06 5.51
CA THR A 76 18.35 -10.29 6.35
C THR A 76 19.48 -9.44 5.76
N PRO A 77 20.17 -8.61 6.56
CA PRO A 77 21.43 -8.02 6.12
C PRO A 77 22.29 -9.16 5.58
N PRO A 78 22.79 -9.10 4.33
CA PRO A 78 23.71 -10.11 3.85
C PRO A 78 24.84 -10.19 4.87
N ALA A 79 25.13 -11.42 5.34
CA ALA A 79 26.26 -11.64 6.22
C ALA A 79 27.48 -10.93 5.62
N PRO A 80 28.25 -10.18 6.43
CA PRO A 80 29.38 -9.44 5.91
C PRO A 80 30.24 -10.41 5.08
N PRO A 81 30.61 -10.05 3.83
CA PRO A 81 31.34 -10.95 2.96
C PRO A 81 32.59 -11.40 3.70
N SER A 82 32.66 -12.70 4.00
CA SER A 82 33.83 -13.30 4.60
C SER A 82 34.98 -13.21 3.60
N LEU A 83 36.17 -12.84 4.09
CA LEU A 83 37.39 -12.83 3.30
C LEU A 83 37.57 -14.21 2.61
N PRO A 84 38.09 -14.27 1.38
CA PRO A 84 38.35 -15.54 0.70
C PRO A 84 39.25 -16.44 1.56
N ASP A 85 38.91 -17.73 1.69
CA ASP A 85 39.61 -18.71 2.54
C ASP A 85 41.12 -18.89 2.21
N ASN A 86 41.54 -18.35 1.07
CA ASN A 86 42.88 -18.39 0.49
C ASN A 86 43.74 -17.13 0.79
N LEU A 87 43.29 -16.22 1.65
CA LEU A 87 44.06 -15.08 2.15
C LEU A 87 44.56 -15.33 3.58
N THR A 88 45.81 -15.78 3.72
CA THR A 88 46.52 -15.71 5.00
C THR A 88 46.97 -14.27 5.27
N LEU A 89 46.08 -13.48 5.87
CA LEU A 89 46.39 -12.14 6.36
C LEU A 89 46.99 -12.24 7.77
N THR A 90 47.99 -11.41 8.07
CA THR A 90 48.39 -11.22 9.47
C THR A 90 47.25 -10.53 10.24
N PRO A 91 47.13 -10.73 11.57
CA PRO A 91 46.08 -10.07 12.37
C PRO A 91 46.03 -8.55 12.21
N GLU A 92 47.19 -7.92 11.97
CA GLU A 92 47.30 -6.48 11.71
C GLU A 92 46.72 -6.10 10.34
N GLN A 93 46.99 -6.88 9.30
CA GLN A 93 46.43 -6.65 7.97
C GLN A 93 44.92 -6.90 7.93
N GLN A 94 44.43 -7.88 8.67
CA GLN A 94 43.01 -8.15 8.79
C GLN A 94 42.27 -6.94 9.38
N LYS A 95 42.82 -6.35 10.45
CA LYS A 95 42.24 -5.14 11.05
C LYS A 95 42.20 -3.96 10.08
N VAL A 96 43.27 -3.71 9.32
CA VAL A 96 43.30 -2.63 8.32
C VAL A 96 42.24 -2.83 7.23
N VAL A 97 42.04 -4.08 6.81
CA VAL A 97 41.03 -4.42 5.80
C VAL A 97 39.62 -4.26 6.36
N ASP A 98 39.37 -4.71 7.59
CA ASP A 98 38.09 -4.54 8.27
C ASP A 98 37.73 -3.06 8.47
N ASP A 99 38.70 -2.24 8.88
CA ASP A 99 38.55 -0.79 9.03
C ASP A 99 38.23 -0.14 7.68
N ALA A 100 38.89 -0.57 6.60
CA ALA A 100 38.62 -0.08 5.24
C ALA A 100 37.20 -0.45 4.78
N PHE A 101 36.75 -1.70 5.02
CA PHE A 101 35.39 -2.11 4.71
C PHE A 101 34.34 -1.34 5.52
N ALA A 102 34.59 -1.12 6.81
CA ALA A 102 33.72 -0.33 7.66
C ALA A 102 33.61 1.12 7.16
N ALA A 103 34.73 1.73 6.77
CA ALA A 103 34.77 3.08 6.21
C ALA A 103 33.99 3.20 4.89
N GLU A 104 34.13 2.23 3.98
CA GLU A 104 33.39 2.22 2.72
C GLU A 104 31.89 1.95 2.91
N ARG A 105 31.51 1.07 3.86
CA ARG A 105 30.09 0.88 4.23
C ARG A 105 29.48 2.18 4.76
N GLY A 106 30.16 2.86 5.68
CA GLY A 106 29.66 4.13 6.22
C GLY A 106 29.53 5.22 5.14
N ARG A 107 30.43 5.24 4.14
CA ARG A 107 30.30 6.12 2.97
C ARG A 107 29.10 5.77 2.10
N ALA A 108 28.87 4.49 1.85
CA ALA A 108 27.72 4.01 1.07
C ALA A 108 26.40 4.36 1.76
N GLU A 109 26.29 4.13 3.07
CA GLU A 109 25.11 4.50 3.88
C GLU A 109 24.85 6.00 3.84
N LEU A 110 25.90 6.83 3.96
CA LEU A 110 25.76 8.29 3.87
C LEU A 110 25.19 8.73 2.51
N TRP A 111 25.69 8.14 1.41
CA TRP A 111 25.19 8.45 0.07
C TRP A 111 23.77 7.94 -0.14
N GLU A 112 23.44 6.78 0.41
CA GLU A 112 22.08 6.26 0.40
C GLU A 112 21.12 7.22 1.12
N TYR A 113 21.45 7.69 2.31
CA TYR A 113 20.58 8.62 3.04
C TYR A 113 20.43 9.96 2.34
N ARG A 114 21.50 10.47 1.70
CA ARG A 114 21.41 11.65 0.82
C ARG A 114 20.50 11.43 -0.36
N TYR A 115 20.62 10.27 -1.02
CA TYR A 115 19.75 9.88 -2.12
C TYR A 115 18.29 9.80 -1.66
N LEU A 116 18.00 9.11 -0.55
CA LEU A 116 16.65 9.00 0.00
C LEU A 116 16.06 10.37 0.34
N ASN A 117 16.86 11.29 0.89
CA ASN A 117 16.40 12.64 1.19
C ASN A 117 16.04 13.45 -0.06
N TYR A 118 16.71 13.22 -1.18
CA TYR A 118 16.41 13.85 -2.46
C TYR A 118 15.25 13.16 -3.20
N PHE A 119 15.21 11.82 -3.14
CA PHE A 119 14.25 10.99 -3.86
C PHE A 119 12.86 10.98 -3.22
N LEU A 120 12.77 10.90 -1.89
CA LEU A 120 11.50 10.83 -1.19
C LEU A 120 10.82 12.19 -1.21
N ALA A 121 9.58 12.23 -1.70
CA ALA A 121 8.75 13.42 -1.66
C ALA A 121 8.46 13.84 -0.21
N HIS A 122 8.19 15.13 0.00
CA HIS A 122 7.92 15.68 1.34
C HIS A 122 6.75 14.95 2.04
N SER A 123 5.68 14.60 1.32
CA SER A 123 4.56 13.81 1.86
C SER A 123 5.01 12.41 2.32
N THR A 124 5.92 11.77 1.59
CA THR A 124 6.47 10.45 1.94
C THR A 124 7.31 10.52 3.21
N GLN A 125 8.13 11.55 3.35
CA GLN A 125 8.93 11.80 4.55
C GLN A 125 8.03 12.08 5.77
N ARG A 126 6.96 12.86 5.60
CA ARG A 126 5.97 13.10 6.66
C ARG A 126 5.23 11.84 7.10
N VAL A 127 4.92 10.95 6.16
CA VAL A 127 4.31 9.65 6.47
C VAL A 127 5.26 8.81 7.32
N LEU A 128 6.55 8.77 6.97
CA LEU A 128 7.55 8.05 7.75
C LEU A 128 7.71 8.63 9.17
N ASP A 129 7.73 9.96 9.30
CA ASP A 129 7.73 10.64 10.59
C ASP A 129 6.52 10.24 11.44
N TRP A 130 5.31 10.31 10.85
CA TRP A 130 4.08 9.92 11.51
C TRP A 130 4.13 8.46 11.98
N LEU A 131 4.55 7.53 11.11
CA LEU A 131 4.69 6.11 11.47
C LEU A 131 5.61 5.90 12.68
N ASN A 132 6.69 6.68 12.78
CA ASN A 132 7.62 6.62 13.90
C ASN A 132 7.08 7.24 15.20
N THR A 133 6.11 8.16 15.11
CA THR A 133 5.44 8.75 16.28
C THR A 133 4.38 7.85 16.92
N LEU A 134 3.92 6.81 16.21
CA LEU A 134 2.86 5.95 16.71
C LEU A 134 3.37 5.06 17.85
N PRO A 135 2.62 4.93 18.97
CA PRO A 135 3.00 4.05 20.08
C PRO A 135 2.86 2.57 19.74
N ALA A 136 2.09 2.23 18.71
CA ALA A 136 1.84 0.87 18.25
C ALA A 136 1.85 0.80 16.72
N ARG A 137 2.12 -0.39 16.19
CA ARG A 137 2.09 -0.67 14.75
C ARG A 137 0.68 -0.41 14.20
N THR A 138 0.62 0.11 12.98
CA THR A 138 -0.64 0.51 12.33
C THR A 138 -0.98 -0.38 11.16
N THR A 139 -2.25 -0.45 10.76
CA THR A 139 -2.67 -1.16 9.55
C THR A 139 -2.65 -0.23 8.34
N THR A 140 -2.59 -0.80 7.14
CA THR A 140 -2.77 -0.04 5.88
C THR A 140 -4.10 0.70 5.84
N SER A 141 -5.17 0.09 6.37
CA SER A 141 -6.49 0.73 6.46
C SER A 141 -6.51 1.95 7.38
N MET A 142 -5.80 1.90 8.50
CA MET A 142 -5.72 3.03 9.43
C MET A 142 -4.83 4.14 8.86
N PHE A 143 -3.75 3.77 8.17
CA PHE A 143 -2.96 4.70 7.37
C PHE A 143 -3.82 5.43 6.33
N ASP A 144 -4.60 4.71 5.54
CA ASP A 144 -5.48 5.30 4.53
C ASP A 144 -6.49 6.26 5.15
N ALA A 145 -7.13 5.87 6.26
CA ALA A 145 -8.11 6.70 6.94
C ALA A 145 -7.50 7.99 7.52
N TYR A 146 -6.31 7.90 8.12
CA TYR A 146 -5.62 9.05 8.70
C TYR A 146 -5.13 10.04 7.64
N TRP A 147 -4.58 9.54 6.54
CA TRP A 147 -3.98 10.39 5.49
C TRP A 147 -4.96 10.86 4.42
N LEU A 148 -6.19 10.31 4.36
CA LEU A 148 -7.21 10.70 3.40
C LEU A 148 -7.45 12.22 3.29
N PRO A 149 -7.49 13.02 4.40
CA PRO A 149 -7.73 14.46 4.30
C PRO A 149 -6.58 15.24 3.66
N VAL A 150 -5.35 14.73 3.76
CA VAL A 150 -4.13 15.40 3.29
C VAL A 150 -3.70 14.87 1.93
N ILE A 151 -3.92 13.58 1.68
CA ILE A 151 -3.54 12.86 0.46
C ILE A 151 -4.81 12.14 -0.04
N PRO A 152 -5.70 12.83 -0.78
CA PRO A 152 -6.98 12.25 -1.19
C PRO A 152 -6.84 11.08 -2.17
N SER A 153 -5.80 11.11 -3.01
CA SER A 153 -5.55 10.06 -4.01
C SER A 153 -5.12 8.76 -3.35
N THR A 154 -5.91 7.70 -3.57
CA THR A 154 -5.58 6.35 -3.11
C THR A 154 -4.31 5.80 -3.77
N GLU A 155 -4.08 6.12 -5.04
CA GLU A 155 -2.89 5.70 -5.76
C GLU A 155 -1.63 6.34 -5.18
N GLU A 156 -1.71 7.62 -4.79
CA GLU A 156 -0.61 8.32 -4.15
C GLU A 156 -0.27 7.71 -2.79
N ARG A 157 -1.28 7.46 -1.94
CA ARG A 157 -1.09 6.79 -0.64
C ARG A 157 -0.45 5.40 -0.80
N ARG A 158 -0.89 4.63 -1.79
CA ARG A 158 -0.28 3.32 -2.11
C ARG A 158 1.16 3.46 -2.59
N THR A 159 1.44 4.44 -3.44
CA THR A 159 2.78 4.71 -3.96
C THR A 159 3.75 5.09 -2.83
N ILE A 160 3.29 5.86 -1.86
CA ILE A 160 4.07 6.23 -0.68
C ILE A 160 4.48 4.99 0.12
N ILE A 161 3.53 4.11 0.46
CA ILE A 161 3.83 2.86 1.19
C ILE A 161 4.78 1.97 0.39
N ASN A 162 4.53 1.82 -0.91
CA ASN A 162 5.39 1.02 -1.78
C ASN A 162 6.82 1.58 -1.85
N ALA A 163 6.98 2.90 -1.95
CA ALA A 163 8.29 3.55 -1.98
C ALA A 163 9.05 3.33 -0.66
N LEU A 164 8.39 3.52 0.48
CA LEU A 164 8.97 3.27 1.80
C LEU A 164 9.38 1.80 1.97
N GLN A 165 8.57 0.86 1.46
CA GLN A 165 8.87 -0.57 1.52
C GLN A 165 10.03 -0.95 0.57
N ALA A 166 10.04 -0.42 -0.66
CA ALA A 166 11.08 -0.70 -1.65
C ALA A 166 12.48 -0.29 -1.16
N HIS A 167 12.57 0.79 -0.39
CA HIS A 167 13.82 1.24 0.23
C HIS A 167 14.09 0.64 1.63
N SER A 168 13.30 -0.37 2.03
CA SER A 168 13.43 -1.06 3.32
C SER A 168 13.33 -0.13 4.54
N LEU A 169 12.60 0.98 4.42
CA LEU A 169 12.35 1.91 5.53
C LEU A 169 11.16 1.45 6.39
N ILE A 170 10.25 0.70 5.79
CA ILE A 170 9.14 0.02 6.47
C ILE A 170 9.06 -1.43 6.02
N THR A 171 8.40 -2.25 6.84
CA THR A 171 8.03 -3.63 6.53
C THR A 171 6.54 -3.84 6.79
N LEU A 172 5.94 -4.72 6.00
CA LEU A 172 4.55 -5.12 6.15
C LEU A 172 4.50 -6.52 6.75
N ASN A 173 4.36 -6.60 8.07
CA ASN A 173 4.27 -7.86 8.80
C ASN A 173 2.79 -8.16 9.08
N THR A 174 2.22 -9.19 8.45
CA THR A 174 0.81 -9.60 8.66
C THR A 174 -0.21 -8.46 8.49
N GLY A 175 0.04 -7.53 7.55
CA GLY A 175 -0.81 -6.36 7.31
C GLY A 175 -0.60 -5.19 8.27
N LEU A 176 0.36 -5.29 9.19
CA LEU A 176 0.83 -4.21 10.04
C LEU A 176 2.06 -3.56 9.43
N ILE A 177 2.05 -2.23 9.38
CA ILE A 177 3.17 -1.39 8.98
C ILE A 177 4.08 -1.21 10.18
N GLU A 178 5.35 -1.57 10.01
CA GLU A 178 6.41 -1.41 11.01
C GLU A 178 7.60 -0.68 10.41
N VAL A 179 8.10 0.33 11.12
CA VAL A 179 9.32 1.06 10.75
C VAL A 179 10.54 0.20 11.07
N THR A 180 11.40 -0.03 10.08
CA THR A 180 12.61 -0.85 10.23
C THR A 180 13.69 -0.12 11.02
N PRO A 181 14.75 -0.82 11.50
CA PRO A 181 15.92 -0.15 12.08
C PRO A 181 16.50 0.92 11.16
N LYS A 182 16.66 0.58 9.87
CA LYS A 182 17.12 1.52 8.82
C LYS A 182 16.21 2.74 8.68
N GLY A 183 14.88 2.55 8.73
CA GLY A 183 13.93 3.66 8.72
C GLY A 183 14.15 4.62 9.87
N LYS A 184 14.43 4.11 11.08
CA LYS A 184 14.71 4.93 12.27
C LYS A 184 16.06 5.63 12.19
N GLU A 185 17.09 4.95 11.70
CA GLU A 185 18.41 5.55 11.48
C GLU A 185 18.35 6.69 10.46
N TYR A 186 17.64 6.48 9.34
CA TYR A 186 17.40 7.53 8.36
C TYR A 186 16.70 8.75 8.97
N LEU A 187 15.67 8.54 9.81
CA LEU A 187 14.99 9.62 10.52
C LEU A 187 15.92 10.39 11.46
N GLN A 188 16.77 9.69 12.20
CA GLN A 188 17.75 10.30 13.09
C GLN A 188 18.80 11.11 12.30
N TRP A 189 19.28 10.58 11.18
CA TRP A 189 20.25 11.25 10.32
C TRP A 189 19.66 12.49 9.63
N ARG A 190 18.42 12.38 9.12
CA ARG A 190 17.72 13.45 8.41
C ARG A 190 17.37 14.62 9.32
N GLY A 191 17.02 14.33 10.58
CA GLY A 191 16.52 15.33 11.53
C GLY A 191 15.06 15.74 11.26
N PRO A 192 14.53 16.77 11.93
CA PRO A 192 13.13 17.21 11.75
C PRO A 192 12.89 17.80 10.34
N LEU A 193 11.68 17.62 9.81
CA LEU A 193 11.30 18.29 8.56
C LEU A 193 11.15 19.80 8.77
N PRO A 194 11.56 20.64 7.79
CA PRO A 194 11.17 22.04 7.81
C PRO A 194 9.65 22.15 7.71
N ASN A 195 9.07 23.07 8.49
CA ASN A 195 7.63 23.32 8.42
C ASN A 195 7.27 23.73 6.99
N ALA A 196 6.29 23.05 6.39
CA ALA A 196 5.73 23.45 5.12
C ALA A 196 5.06 24.82 5.30
N THR A 197 5.66 25.86 4.73
CA THR A 197 5.06 27.20 4.57
C THR A 197 3.92 27.17 3.58
#